data_AF-A0A090D008-F1
#
_entry.id   AF-A0A090D008-F1
#
_cell.length_a   1.000
_cell.length_b   1.000
_cell.length_c   1.000
_cell.angle_alpha   90.00
_cell.angle_beta   90.00
_cell.angle_gamma   90.00
#
_symmetry.space_group_name_H-M   'P 1'
#
loop_
_entity.id
_entity.type
_entity.pdbx_description
1 polymer ?
#
loop_
_entity_poly.entity_id
_entity_poly.type
_entity_poly.pdbx_seq_one_letter_code
_entity_poly.pdbx_strand_id
1 'polypeptide(L)'
;MNSFSILATEDSLSSMLFDEIKPNLRIYNKREHVLDCLRAKGVSERLEKEILEIIEKIPQDIIGEKWQDYVVFKDSKVAKSMNYNPDQERYGNWMHHTIKIAATGLKEKEWEFNDILKLLGFARDYIASDSRYGDLRENEMETYFYENCPYIAVYNFYKNYLPDGKCCKVKNTSENDKKFIHVSNINQDKVKLSKIYTSKKSVRIVGRNLFGSLSHTKFKKIYKIMNFVETKLYPEAMIETDKAILIKKLGRIFWWICQAKPWRLGDPSIAEMLIRTIWASKGFPPPAWKEGIVPWVEVSNEPDVEKFAENFYNLFK
;
A
#
# COMPACT_ATOMS: atom_id res chain seq x y z
N MET A 1 28.72 -22.14 33.47
CA MET A 1 27.78 -21.24 32.77
C MET A 1 28.39 -20.94 31.42
N ASN A 2 27.87 -21.58 30.37
CA ASN A 2 28.46 -21.54 29.02
C ASN A 2 27.95 -20.30 28.28
N SER A 3 28.89 -19.43 27.89
CA SER A 3 28.65 -18.29 27.02
C SER A 3 28.58 -18.75 25.56
N PHE A 4 27.39 -18.71 24.96
CA PHE A 4 27.24 -18.84 23.52
C PHE A 4 27.51 -17.48 22.87
N SER A 5 28.67 -17.34 22.21
CA SER A 5 28.93 -16.23 21.29
C SER A 5 28.35 -16.60 19.92
N ILE A 6 27.24 -15.96 19.53
CA ILE A 6 26.76 -16.00 18.15
C ILE A 6 27.50 -14.89 17.40
N LEU A 7 28.61 -15.26 16.75
CA LEU A 7 29.20 -14.47 15.67
C LEU A 7 28.27 -14.59 14.47
N ALA A 8 27.35 -13.64 14.32
CA ALA A 8 26.67 -13.42 13.06
C ALA A 8 27.66 -12.74 12.11
N THR A 9 28.13 -13.50 11.12
CA THR A 9 28.87 -12.98 9.97
C THR A 9 27.94 -12.06 9.17
N GLU A 10 28.25 -10.76 9.14
CA GLU A 10 27.50 -9.71 8.43
C GLU A 10 27.66 -9.74 6.89
N ASP A 11 28.32 -10.74 6.30
CA ASP A 11 28.89 -10.62 4.95
C ASP A 11 28.34 -11.55 3.84
N SER A 12 27.12 -12.12 3.95
CA SER A 12 26.63 -13.04 2.89
C SER A 12 25.24 -12.80 2.30
N LEU A 13 24.57 -11.67 2.57
CA LEU A 13 23.30 -11.33 1.90
C LEU A 13 23.25 -9.92 1.28
N SER A 14 24.32 -9.12 1.41
CA SER A 14 24.33 -7.72 0.96
C SER A 14 24.82 -7.52 -0.49
N SER A 15 25.38 -8.53 -1.15
CA SER A 15 26.05 -8.35 -2.47
C SER A 15 25.22 -8.78 -3.68
N MET A 16 23.97 -9.22 -3.51
CA MET A 16 23.14 -9.73 -4.62
C MET A 16 22.09 -8.76 -5.20
N LEU A 17 21.97 -7.50 -4.74
CA LEU A 17 20.75 -6.73 -5.06
C LEU A 17 20.85 -5.31 -5.61
N PHE A 18 22.04 -4.76 -5.86
CA PHE A 18 22.14 -3.45 -6.52
C PHE A 18 23.32 -3.42 -7.48
N ASP A 19 23.23 -4.25 -8.53
CA ASP A 19 23.94 -4.01 -9.78
C ASP A 19 23.67 -2.56 -10.23
N GLU A 20 24.71 -1.93 -10.78
CA GLU A 20 24.69 -0.65 -11.48
C GLU A 20 23.36 -0.42 -12.23
N ILE A 21 22.81 0.79 -12.14
CA ILE A 21 21.56 1.19 -12.81
C ILE A 21 21.70 0.92 -14.31
N LYS A 22 21.20 -0.23 -14.77
CA LYS A 22 21.31 -0.65 -16.18
C LYS A 22 20.32 0.19 -17.00
N PRO A 23 20.75 0.82 -18.11
CA PRO A 23 19.90 1.67 -18.97
C PRO A 23 18.85 0.89 -19.79
N ASN A 24 18.38 -0.26 -19.31
CA ASN A 24 17.37 -1.11 -19.94
C ASN A 24 16.64 -1.93 -18.85
N LEU A 25 15.96 -1.24 -17.93
CA LEU A 25 15.20 -1.91 -16.87
C LEU A 25 14.00 -2.65 -17.49
N ARG A 26 14.17 -3.95 -17.78
CA ARG A 26 13.06 -4.81 -18.19
C ARG A 26 12.35 -5.38 -16.97
N ILE A 27 11.04 -5.19 -16.92
CA ILE A 27 10.18 -5.64 -15.83
C ILE A 27 9.46 -6.91 -16.29
N TYR A 28 9.40 -7.93 -15.43
CA TYR A 28 8.87 -9.26 -15.78
C TYR A 28 9.64 -9.97 -16.91
N ASN A 29 10.96 -9.80 -16.95
CA ASN A 29 11.81 -10.25 -18.05
C ASN A 29 12.19 -11.74 -18.03
N LYS A 30 11.87 -12.46 -16.96
CA LYS A 30 12.16 -13.90 -16.80
C LYS A 30 10.83 -14.66 -16.78
N ARG A 31 10.36 -15.12 -17.94
CA ARG A 31 9.06 -15.79 -18.10
C ARG A 31 8.86 -16.93 -17.10
N GLU A 32 9.82 -17.84 -16.98
CA GLU A 32 9.78 -18.94 -16.00
C GLU A 32 9.62 -18.45 -14.55
N HIS A 33 10.36 -17.40 -14.18
CA HIS A 33 10.27 -16.84 -12.84
C HIS A 33 8.90 -16.17 -12.58
N VAL A 34 8.35 -15.47 -13.57
CA VAL A 34 7.00 -14.90 -13.49
C VAL A 34 5.97 -16.01 -13.31
N LEU A 35 6.07 -17.08 -14.09
CA LEU A 35 5.22 -18.27 -13.99
C LEU A 35 5.26 -18.91 -12.60
N ASP A 36 6.46 -19.18 -12.08
CA ASP A 36 6.65 -19.77 -10.77
C ASP A 36 5.98 -18.93 -9.67
N CYS A 37 6.18 -17.61 -9.73
CA CYS A 37 5.59 -16.69 -8.76
C CYS A 37 4.05 -16.59 -8.90
N LEU A 38 3.50 -16.59 -10.11
CA LEU A 38 2.04 -16.59 -10.33
C LEU A 38 1.40 -17.86 -9.77
N ARG A 39 2.00 -19.02 -10.06
CA ARG A 39 1.53 -20.33 -9.57
C ARG A 39 1.60 -20.44 -8.06
N ALA A 40 2.70 -19.96 -7.46
CA ALA A 40 2.85 -19.91 -6.00
C ALA A 40 1.76 -19.08 -5.31
N LYS A 41 1.15 -18.12 -6.02
CA LYS A 41 0.05 -17.28 -5.51
C LYS A 41 -1.34 -17.82 -5.85
N GLY A 42 -1.45 -19.01 -6.43
CA GLY A 42 -2.73 -19.62 -6.80
C GLY A 42 -3.46 -18.83 -7.89
N VAL A 43 -2.71 -18.15 -8.77
CA VAL A 43 -3.28 -17.56 -9.99
C VAL A 43 -3.74 -18.69 -10.90
N SER A 44 -4.93 -18.56 -11.48
CA SER A 44 -5.48 -19.58 -12.37
C SER A 44 -4.69 -19.65 -13.68
N GLU A 45 -4.66 -20.82 -14.32
CA GLU A 45 -3.97 -21.00 -15.61
C GLU A 45 -4.50 -20.03 -16.69
N ARG A 46 -5.81 -19.74 -16.68
CA ARG A 46 -6.41 -18.70 -17.53
C ARG A 46 -5.73 -17.35 -17.32
N LEU A 47 -5.69 -16.89 -16.07
CA LEU A 47 -5.14 -15.56 -15.73
C LEU A 47 -3.62 -15.52 -15.95
N GLU A 48 -2.91 -16.61 -15.68
CA GLU A 48 -1.48 -16.77 -15.99
C GLU A 48 -1.19 -16.51 -17.48
N LYS A 49 -1.92 -17.19 -18.36
CA LYS A 49 -1.76 -17.03 -19.81
C LYS A 49 -2.06 -15.61 -20.28
N GLU A 50 -3.15 -15.02 -19.77
CA GLU A 50 -3.56 -13.66 -20.13
C GLU A 50 -2.56 -12.60 -19.63
N ILE A 51 -2.01 -12.75 -18.42
CA ILE A 51 -0.97 -11.85 -17.88
C ILE A 51 0.27 -11.89 -18.78
N LEU A 52 0.74 -13.08 -19.16
CA LEU A 52 1.92 -13.21 -20.02
C LEU A 52 1.70 -12.62 -21.41
N GLU A 53 0.53 -12.87 -22.01
CA GLU A 53 0.15 -12.28 -23.30
C GLU A 53 0.19 -10.75 -23.25
N ILE A 54 -0.31 -10.15 -22.16
CA ILE A 54 -0.32 -8.69 -21.99
C ILE A 54 1.10 -8.15 -21.74
N ILE A 55 1.92 -8.83 -20.93
CA ILE A 55 3.32 -8.44 -20.69
C ILE A 55 4.10 -8.38 -22.00
N GLU A 56 3.91 -9.36 -22.89
CA GLU A 56 4.59 -9.41 -24.19
C GLU A 56 4.11 -8.30 -25.15
N LYS A 57 2.85 -7.87 -25.02
CA LYS A 57 2.27 -6.80 -25.82
C LYS A 57 2.70 -5.39 -25.39
N ILE A 58 3.00 -5.16 -24.11
CA ILE A 58 3.31 -3.82 -23.59
C ILE A 58 4.78 -3.48 -23.85
N PRO A 59 5.08 -2.45 -24.67
CA PRO A 59 6.45 -2.04 -24.96
C PRO A 59 7.18 -1.57 -23.70
N GLN A 60 8.41 -2.05 -23.50
CA GLN A 60 9.20 -1.75 -22.30
C GLN A 60 9.77 -0.32 -22.27
N ASP A 61 9.99 0.27 -23.44
CA ASP A 61 10.48 1.62 -23.65
C ASP A 61 9.51 2.70 -23.16
N ILE A 62 8.19 2.43 -23.22
CA ILE A 62 7.15 3.35 -22.73
C ILE A 62 7.14 3.44 -21.18
N ILE A 63 7.79 2.49 -20.49
CA ILE A 63 7.73 2.39 -19.03
C ILE A 63 8.59 3.46 -18.34
N GLY A 64 9.72 3.86 -18.94
CA GLY A 64 10.76 4.68 -18.31
C GLY A 64 10.40 6.15 -18.04
N GLU A 65 9.37 6.69 -18.69
CA GLU A 65 9.12 8.14 -18.70
C GLU A 65 8.32 8.67 -17.51
N LYS A 66 7.71 7.79 -16.70
CA LYS A 66 6.67 8.20 -15.72
C LYS A 66 6.84 7.66 -14.30
N TRP A 67 7.98 7.06 -13.95
CA TRP A 67 8.18 6.47 -12.63
C TRP A 67 7.98 7.47 -11.48
N GLN A 68 8.26 8.76 -11.72
CA GLN A 68 8.15 9.84 -10.75
C GLN A 68 6.70 10.05 -10.27
N ASP A 69 5.70 9.66 -11.08
CA ASP A 69 4.29 9.82 -10.73
C ASP A 69 3.85 8.87 -9.61
N TYR A 70 4.62 7.80 -9.41
CA TYR A 70 4.29 6.70 -8.49
C TYR A 70 5.13 6.71 -7.21
N VAL A 71 6.15 7.55 -7.14
CA VAL A 71 7.04 7.61 -5.96
C VAL A 71 6.81 8.87 -5.15
N VAL A 72 6.89 8.72 -3.83
CA VAL A 72 6.70 9.82 -2.88
C VAL A 72 8.00 10.56 -2.58
N PHE A 73 9.15 9.90 -2.75
CA PHE A 73 10.49 10.47 -2.60
C PHE A 73 11.29 10.22 -3.87
N LYS A 74 11.73 11.29 -4.54
CA LYS A 74 12.54 11.16 -5.76
C LYS A 74 14.03 11.06 -5.47
N ASP A 75 14.47 11.64 -4.36
CA ASP A 75 15.83 11.51 -3.87
C ASP A 75 16.00 10.16 -3.13
N SER A 76 16.91 9.33 -3.63
CA SER A 76 17.20 8.00 -3.09
C SER A 76 17.74 8.01 -1.66
N LYS A 77 18.48 9.07 -1.26
CA LYS A 77 18.98 9.25 0.11
C LYS A 77 17.83 9.55 1.05
N VAL A 78 16.90 10.41 0.62
CA VAL A 78 15.67 10.71 1.39
C VAL A 78 14.83 9.44 1.52
N ALA A 79 14.58 8.72 0.41
CA ALA A 79 13.85 7.46 0.43
C ALA A 79 14.46 6.46 1.43
N LYS A 80 15.78 6.24 1.35
CA LYS A 80 16.51 5.35 2.27
C LYS A 80 16.39 5.81 3.74
N SER A 81 16.52 7.11 4.01
CA SER A 81 16.39 7.66 5.37
C SER A 81 14.99 7.45 5.96
N MET A 82 13.97 7.37 5.10
CA MET A 82 12.58 7.11 5.45
C MET A 82 12.22 5.61 5.44
N ASN A 83 13.20 4.71 5.27
CA ASN A 83 13.04 3.25 5.10
C ASN A 83 12.22 2.83 3.86
N TYR A 84 12.30 3.60 2.78
CA TYR A 84 11.79 3.20 1.45
C TYR A 84 12.91 2.58 0.61
N ASN A 85 12.53 1.92 -0.48
CA ASN A 85 13.49 1.38 -1.45
C ASN A 85 14.38 2.53 -1.99
N PRO A 86 15.71 2.48 -1.89
CA PRO A 86 16.54 3.54 -2.47
C PRO A 86 16.42 3.61 -4.01
N ASP A 87 16.08 2.51 -4.68
CA ASP A 87 15.88 2.44 -6.13
C ASP A 87 14.43 2.81 -6.50
N GLN A 88 14.13 4.10 -6.36
CA GLN A 88 12.80 4.67 -6.61
C GLN A 88 12.41 4.61 -8.10
N GLU A 89 13.37 4.76 -9.00
CA GLU A 89 13.14 4.65 -10.44
C GLU A 89 12.66 3.25 -10.82
N ARG A 90 13.36 2.20 -10.39
CA ARG A 90 12.92 0.82 -10.62
C ARG A 90 11.55 0.54 -10.02
N TYR A 91 11.31 1.02 -8.80
CA TYR A 91 10.03 0.84 -8.13
C TYR A 91 8.88 1.54 -8.85
N GLY A 92 9.07 2.78 -9.29
CA GLY A 92 8.04 3.53 -10.03
C GLY A 92 7.78 2.97 -11.42
N ASN A 93 8.83 2.56 -12.15
CA ASN A 93 8.69 1.86 -13.43
C ASN A 93 7.89 0.54 -13.27
N TRP A 94 8.17 -0.21 -12.21
CA TRP A 94 7.43 -1.44 -11.89
C TRP A 94 5.95 -1.19 -11.60
N MET A 95 5.62 -0.17 -10.81
CA MET A 95 4.22 0.19 -10.59
C MET A 95 3.54 0.62 -11.88
N HIS A 96 4.19 1.48 -12.68
CA HIS A 96 3.64 1.94 -13.95
C HIS A 96 3.29 0.76 -14.86
N HIS A 97 4.23 -0.17 -15.05
CA HIS A 97 4.04 -1.33 -15.90
C HIS A 97 2.92 -2.25 -15.38
N THR A 98 2.91 -2.54 -14.08
CA THR A 98 1.87 -3.36 -13.45
C THR A 98 0.48 -2.77 -13.67
N ILE A 99 0.33 -1.46 -13.49
CA ILE A 99 -0.93 -0.74 -13.67
C ILE A 99 -1.38 -0.77 -15.14
N LYS A 100 -0.44 -0.69 -16.10
CA LYS A 100 -0.74 -0.84 -17.52
C LYS A 100 -1.24 -2.25 -17.84
N ILE A 101 -0.57 -3.30 -17.34
CA ILE A 101 -1.01 -4.68 -17.50
C ILE A 101 -2.43 -4.87 -16.96
N ALA A 102 -2.67 -4.40 -15.73
CA ALA A 102 -3.96 -4.49 -15.07
C ALA A 102 -5.06 -3.72 -15.81
N ALA A 103 -4.77 -2.51 -16.30
CA ALA A 103 -5.73 -1.70 -17.05
C ALA A 103 -6.05 -2.30 -18.43
N THR A 104 -5.06 -2.93 -19.09
CA THR A 104 -5.28 -3.69 -20.33
C THR A 104 -6.14 -4.92 -20.06
N GLY A 105 -5.88 -5.67 -18.99
CA GLY A 105 -6.70 -6.82 -18.62
C GLY A 105 -8.15 -6.45 -18.32
N LEU A 106 -8.39 -5.31 -17.67
CA LEU A 106 -9.76 -4.77 -17.50
C LEU A 106 -10.46 -4.47 -18.83
N LYS A 107 -9.73 -3.97 -19.83
CA LYS A 107 -10.30 -3.53 -21.10
C LYS A 107 -10.48 -4.65 -22.12
N GLU A 108 -9.51 -5.55 -22.20
CA GLU A 108 -9.38 -6.52 -23.29
C GLU A 108 -9.72 -7.95 -22.86
N LYS A 109 -9.64 -8.25 -21.56
CA LYS A 109 -9.82 -9.60 -21.00
C LYS A 109 -10.96 -9.70 -19.98
N GLU A 110 -11.68 -8.60 -19.77
CA GLU A 110 -12.81 -8.51 -18.82
C GLU A 110 -12.44 -8.98 -17.41
N TRP A 111 -11.21 -8.67 -16.96
CA TRP A 111 -10.77 -9.06 -15.62
C TRP A 111 -11.70 -8.54 -14.52
N GLU A 112 -12.06 -9.45 -13.62
CA GLU A 112 -12.87 -9.11 -12.46
C GLU A 112 -12.01 -8.53 -11.33
N PHE A 113 -12.66 -8.00 -10.29
CA PHE A 113 -11.98 -7.42 -9.13
C PHE A 113 -10.93 -8.36 -8.52
N ASN A 114 -11.27 -9.66 -8.40
CA ASN A 114 -10.38 -10.66 -7.83
C ASN A 114 -9.19 -10.99 -8.74
N ASP A 115 -9.36 -10.97 -10.06
CA ASP A 115 -8.25 -11.17 -11.00
C ASP A 115 -7.22 -10.04 -10.87
N ILE A 116 -7.71 -8.79 -10.77
CA ILE A 116 -6.87 -7.62 -10.55
C ILE A 116 -6.13 -7.73 -9.23
N LEU A 117 -6.81 -8.00 -8.12
CA LEU A 117 -6.14 -8.09 -6.81
C LEU A 117 -5.08 -9.20 -6.76
N LYS A 118 -5.32 -10.34 -7.44
CA LYS A 118 -4.33 -11.41 -7.55
C LYS A 118 -3.08 -10.94 -8.30
N LEU A 119 -3.24 -10.29 -9.45
CA LEU A 119 -2.13 -9.70 -10.20
C LEU A 119 -1.37 -8.68 -9.33
N LEU A 120 -2.07 -7.76 -8.68
CA LEU A 120 -1.44 -6.69 -7.89
C LEU A 120 -0.71 -7.24 -6.65
N GLY A 121 -1.28 -8.26 -6.00
CA GLY A 121 -0.64 -8.98 -4.90
C GLY A 121 0.62 -9.70 -5.35
N PHE A 122 0.56 -10.48 -6.43
CA PHE A 122 1.71 -11.12 -7.06
C PHE A 122 2.79 -10.09 -7.43
N ALA A 123 2.39 -9.01 -8.10
CA ALA A 123 3.33 -8.00 -8.55
C ALA A 123 4.08 -7.41 -7.37
N ARG A 124 3.38 -7.15 -6.26
CA ARG A 124 4.00 -6.57 -5.07
C ARG A 124 4.99 -7.52 -4.40
N ASP A 125 4.69 -8.82 -4.39
CA ASP A 125 5.63 -9.86 -3.97
C ASP A 125 6.88 -9.89 -4.87
N TYR A 126 6.66 -9.95 -6.18
CA TYR A 126 7.70 -10.03 -7.20
C TYR A 126 8.77 -8.94 -7.03
N ILE A 127 8.36 -7.68 -6.86
CA ILE A 127 9.32 -6.57 -6.71
C ILE A 127 9.99 -6.53 -5.33
N ALA A 128 9.34 -7.05 -4.30
CA ALA A 128 9.89 -7.08 -2.95
C ALA A 128 10.91 -8.22 -2.76
N SER A 129 10.82 -9.27 -3.59
CA SER A 129 11.59 -10.50 -3.43
C SER A 129 11.43 -11.12 -2.03
N ASP A 130 10.23 -10.97 -1.46
CA ASP A 130 9.87 -11.39 -0.11
C ASP A 130 8.43 -11.89 -0.13
N SER A 131 8.27 -13.21 -0.06
CA SER A 131 7.00 -13.93 -0.24
C SER A 131 5.88 -13.44 0.67
N ARG A 132 6.20 -12.76 1.79
CA ARG A 132 5.25 -12.18 2.73
C ARG A 132 4.45 -11.02 2.14
N TYR A 133 4.90 -10.41 1.05
CA TYR A 133 4.15 -9.38 0.35
C TYR A 133 3.03 -10.00 -0.48
N GLY A 134 1.87 -9.33 -0.52
CA GLY A 134 0.71 -9.81 -1.28
C GLY A 134 0.01 -11.06 -0.73
N ASP A 135 0.55 -11.70 0.31
CA ASP A 135 -0.14 -12.75 1.07
C ASP A 135 -1.25 -12.16 1.94
N LEU A 136 -2.38 -12.85 2.03
CA LEU A 136 -3.48 -12.44 2.91
C LEU A 136 -3.06 -12.54 4.38
N ARG A 137 -3.55 -11.59 5.18
CA ARG A 137 -3.27 -11.53 6.61
C ARG A 137 -4.19 -12.47 7.38
N GLU A 138 -3.58 -13.40 8.12
CA GLU A 138 -4.30 -14.39 8.94
C GLU A 138 -4.27 -14.05 10.45
N ASN A 139 -3.47 -13.06 10.85
CA ASN A 139 -3.24 -12.73 12.26
C ASN A 139 -3.27 -11.21 12.52
N GLU A 140 -3.29 -10.85 13.80
CA GLU A 140 -3.23 -9.46 14.24
C GLU A 140 -1.82 -8.90 14.05
N MET A 141 -1.73 -7.61 13.73
CA MET A 141 -0.46 -6.93 13.49
C MET A 141 -0.40 -5.59 14.21
N GLU A 142 0.82 -5.17 14.54
CA GLU A 142 1.13 -3.88 15.15
C GLU A 142 2.31 -3.23 14.44
N THR A 143 2.32 -1.90 14.38
CA THR A 143 3.42 -1.11 13.84
C THR A 143 3.82 -0.01 14.81
N TYR A 144 5.11 0.23 14.93
CA TYR A 144 5.71 1.10 15.93
C TYR A 144 6.16 2.43 15.32
N PHE A 145 5.99 3.52 16.07
CA PHE A 145 6.30 4.87 15.62
C PHE A 145 7.71 5.27 16.06
N TYR A 146 8.68 5.02 15.19
CA TYR A 146 10.08 5.42 15.41
C TYR A 146 10.35 6.83 14.89
N GLU A 147 11.35 7.50 15.48
CA GLU A 147 11.76 8.88 15.14
C GLU A 147 12.08 9.09 13.65
N ASN A 148 12.70 8.10 13.01
CA ASN A 148 13.15 8.18 11.61
C ASN A 148 12.25 7.38 10.65
N CYS A 149 10.93 7.41 10.85
CA CYS A 149 10.01 6.76 9.92
C CYS A 149 8.75 7.60 9.68
N PRO A 150 8.03 7.42 8.56
CA PRO A 150 6.84 8.20 8.25
C PRO A 150 5.74 8.14 9.33
N TYR A 151 5.73 7.10 10.15
CA TYR A 151 4.78 6.96 11.24
C TYR A 151 4.92 8.04 12.33
N ILE A 152 6.05 8.74 12.41
CA ILE A 152 6.18 9.87 13.34
C ILE A 152 5.19 10.99 13.00
N ALA A 153 4.82 11.15 11.73
CA ALA A 153 3.79 12.11 11.31
C ALA A 153 2.41 11.73 11.89
N VAL A 154 2.10 10.42 11.95
CA VAL A 154 0.87 9.92 12.59
C VAL A 154 0.89 10.27 14.09
N TYR A 155 1.99 10.00 14.78
CA TYR A 155 2.13 10.42 16.18
C TYR A 155 1.90 11.92 16.38
N ASN A 156 2.58 12.76 15.58
CA ASN A 156 2.50 14.21 15.68
C ASN A 156 1.08 14.73 15.45
N PHE A 157 0.36 14.13 14.50
CA PHE A 157 -1.05 14.42 14.28
C PHE A 157 -1.89 14.10 15.53
N TYR A 158 -1.78 12.86 16.06
CA TYR A 158 -2.60 12.42 17.19
C TYR A 158 -2.25 13.05 18.53
N LYS A 159 -1.05 13.62 18.67
CA LYS A 159 -0.66 14.39 19.87
C LYS A 159 -1.64 15.53 20.16
N ASN A 160 -2.11 16.20 19.10
CA ASN A 160 -2.99 17.37 19.19
C ASN A 160 -4.41 17.10 18.65
N TYR A 161 -4.68 15.90 18.15
CA TYR A 161 -5.97 15.57 17.56
C TYR A 161 -7.11 15.60 18.60
N LEU A 162 -8.20 16.27 18.23
CA LEU A 162 -9.45 16.31 18.99
C LEU A 162 -10.46 15.33 18.36
N PRO A 163 -10.74 14.19 19.01
CA PRO A 163 -11.65 13.18 18.47
C PRO A 163 -13.10 13.66 18.50
N ASP A 164 -13.83 13.35 17.44
CA ASP A 164 -15.24 13.72 17.25
C ASP A 164 -16.23 12.70 17.85
N GLY A 165 -15.75 11.54 18.30
CA GLY A 165 -16.56 10.43 18.81
C GLY A 165 -17.31 9.63 17.73
N LYS A 166 -17.51 10.19 16.54
CA LYS A 166 -18.19 9.56 15.41
C LYS A 166 -17.25 8.64 14.64
N CYS A 167 -16.15 9.21 14.14
CA CYS A 167 -15.17 8.57 13.28
C CYS A 167 -13.92 8.16 14.09
N CYS A 168 -13.69 8.80 15.24
CA CYS A 168 -12.63 8.44 16.16
C CYS A 168 -13.07 8.48 17.63
N LYS A 169 -12.88 7.37 18.35
CA LYS A 169 -13.10 7.30 19.80
C LYS A 169 -11.77 7.37 20.54
N VAL A 170 -11.73 8.09 21.66
CA VAL A 170 -10.56 8.12 22.55
C VAL A 170 -10.82 7.33 23.82
N LYS A 171 -9.80 6.60 24.26
CA LYS A 171 -9.71 5.99 25.60
C LYS A 171 -8.42 6.47 26.25
N ASN A 172 -8.53 7.11 27.41
CA ASN A 172 -7.38 7.39 28.26
C ASN A 172 -6.94 6.07 28.90
N THR A 173 -5.69 5.68 28.69
CA THR A 173 -5.11 4.46 29.29
C THR A 173 -4.28 4.78 30.51
N SER A 174 -3.72 6.00 30.57
CA SER A 174 -3.09 6.60 31.74
C SER A 174 -3.18 8.13 31.61
N GLU A 175 -2.65 8.88 32.57
CA GLU A 175 -2.53 10.35 32.49
C GLU A 175 -1.71 10.81 31.26
N ASN A 176 -0.79 9.98 30.79
CA ASN A 176 0.17 10.31 29.74
C ASN A 176 -0.08 9.58 28.42
N ASP A 177 -1.02 8.63 28.40
CA ASP A 177 -1.22 7.72 27.27
C ASP A 177 -2.67 7.79 26.76
N LYS A 178 -2.78 7.98 25.45
CA LYS A 178 -4.06 8.04 24.75
C LYS A 178 -4.13 6.92 23.72
N LYS A 179 -5.31 6.33 23.62
CA LYS A 179 -5.66 5.36 22.59
C LYS A 179 -6.82 5.88 21.75
N PHE A 180 -6.55 6.15 20.48
CA PHE A 180 -7.52 6.52 19.47
C PHE A 180 -7.97 5.27 18.73
N ILE A 181 -9.26 5.14 18.49
CA ILE A 181 -9.88 3.98 17.85
C ILE A 181 -10.65 4.51 16.65
N HIS A 182 -10.19 4.17 15.46
CA HIS A 182 -10.88 4.51 14.22
C HIS A 182 -12.14 3.68 14.08
N VAL A 183 -13.20 4.33 13.61
CA VAL A 183 -14.51 3.74 13.46
C VAL A 183 -15.13 4.26 12.19
N SER A 184 -15.74 3.38 11.41
CA SER A 184 -16.54 3.78 10.25
C SER A 184 -17.76 2.85 10.13
N ASN A 185 -18.67 3.13 9.19
CA ASN A 185 -19.89 2.37 9.01
C ASN A 185 -19.91 1.71 7.62
N ILE A 186 -20.29 0.43 7.58
CA ILE A 186 -20.62 -0.30 6.35
C ILE A 186 -22.09 -0.67 6.44
N ASN A 187 -22.93 -0.11 5.57
CA ASN A 187 -24.38 -0.34 5.57
C ASN A 187 -25.01 -0.17 6.97
N GLN A 188 -24.72 0.96 7.63
CA GLN A 188 -25.11 1.30 9.01
C GLN A 188 -24.43 0.46 10.11
N ASP A 189 -23.76 -0.65 9.77
CA ASP A 189 -22.99 -1.42 10.76
C ASP A 189 -21.68 -0.73 11.10
N LYS A 190 -21.53 -0.41 12.38
CA LYS A 190 -20.29 0.17 12.92
C LYS A 190 -19.15 -0.85 12.91
N VAL A 191 -18.08 -0.55 12.18
CA VAL A 191 -16.84 -1.33 12.09
C VAL A 191 -15.73 -0.60 12.84
N LYS A 192 -15.07 -1.30 13.77
CA LYS A 192 -13.84 -0.82 14.42
C LYS A 192 -12.65 -1.14 13.53
N LEU A 193 -11.84 -0.12 13.24
CA LEU A 193 -10.68 -0.19 12.37
C LEU A 193 -9.38 -0.17 13.21
N SER A 194 -8.33 0.45 12.67
CA SER A 194 -7.04 0.63 13.31
C SER A 194 -7.15 1.40 14.63
N LYS A 195 -6.18 1.18 15.51
CA LYS A 195 -6.07 1.87 16.79
C LYS A 195 -4.71 2.52 16.89
N ILE A 196 -4.70 3.81 17.17
CA ILE A 196 -3.48 4.57 17.36
C ILE A 196 -3.24 4.75 18.86
N TYR A 197 -2.08 4.30 19.32
CA TYR A 197 -1.59 4.55 20.66
C TYR A 197 -0.54 5.65 20.60
N THR A 198 -0.64 6.63 21.48
CA THR A 198 0.35 7.70 21.62
C THR A 198 0.72 7.84 23.09
N SER A 199 2.02 7.98 23.38
CA SER A 199 2.51 8.34 24.70
C SER A 199 3.18 9.71 24.69
N LYS A 200 3.01 10.47 25.78
CA LYS A 200 3.80 11.71 25.99
C LYS A 200 5.27 11.41 26.27
N LYS A 201 5.59 10.22 26.78
CA LYS A 201 6.97 9.80 27.08
C LYS A 201 7.40 8.77 26.04
N SER A 202 8.51 9.04 25.35
CA SER A 202 9.10 8.03 24.46
C SER A 202 9.70 6.88 25.27
N VAL A 203 9.53 5.66 24.78
CA VAL A 203 10.21 4.48 25.32
C VAL A 203 11.37 4.12 24.40
N ARG A 204 12.55 3.84 24.96
CA ARG A 204 13.71 3.42 24.17
C ARG A 204 13.66 1.90 23.97
N ILE A 205 13.54 1.43 22.72
CA ILE A 205 13.50 0.02 22.35
C ILE A 205 14.57 -0.22 21.27
N VAL A 206 15.50 -1.16 21.53
CA VAL A 206 16.62 -1.50 20.62
C VAL A 206 17.34 -0.23 20.14
N GLY A 207 17.66 0.66 21.08
CA GLY A 207 18.37 1.92 20.80
C GLY A 207 17.54 3.03 20.14
N ARG A 208 16.29 2.79 19.73
CA ARG A 208 15.41 3.77 19.06
C ARG A 208 14.32 4.30 20.00
N ASN A 209 13.90 5.55 19.80
CA ASN A 209 12.78 6.15 20.52
C ASN A 209 11.44 5.74 19.88
N LEU A 210 10.55 5.20 20.70
CA LEU A 210 9.18 4.82 20.34
C LEU A 210 8.19 5.80 20.98
N PHE A 211 7.37 6.46 20.16
CA PHE A 211 6.40 7.47 20.60
C PHE A 211 4.94 6.97 20.65
N GLY A 212 4.69 5.81 20.07
CA GLY A 212 3.36 5.25 19.93
C GLY A 212 3.33 4.02 19.02
N SER A 213 2.14 3.51 18.77
CA SER A 213 1.95 2.39 17.85
C SER A 213 0.62 2.46 17.12
N LEU A 214 0.53 1.73 16.02
CA LEU A 214 -0.68 1.48 15.26
C LEU A 214 -0.97 -0.02 15.35
N SER A 215 -2.02 -0.37 16.09
CA SER A 215 -2.61 -1.70 16.04
C SER A 215 -3.56 -1.74 14.85
N HIS A 216 -3.28 -2.62 13.90
CA HIS A 216 -4.02 -2.70 12.64
C HIS A 216 -5.46 -3.16 12.87
N THR A 217 -6.33 -2.94 11.88
CA THR A 217 -7.69 -3.49 11.89
C THR A 217 -7.66 -4.99 12.13
N LYS A 218 -8.60 -5.51 12.93
CA LYS A 218 -8.64 -6.94 13.25
C LYS A 218 -8.86 -7.79 12.01
N PHE A 219 -8.14 -8.91 11.87
CA PHE A 219 -8.22 -9.73 10.66
C PHE A 219 -9.64 -10.24 10.37
N LYS A 220 -10.41 -10.56 11.42
CA LYS A 220 -11.84 -10.97 11.33
C LYS A 220 -12.75 -9.91 10.70
N LYS A 221 -12.29 -8.67 10.53
CA LYS A 221 -13.04 -7.57 9.89
C LYS A 221 -12.61 -7.32 8.45
N ILE A 222 -11.46 -7.84 8.03
CA ILE A 222 -10.93 -7.68 6.66
C ILE A 222 -11.97 -8.13 5.64
N TYR A 223 -12.47 -9.37 5.76
CA TYR A 223 -13.41 -9.94 4.78
C TYR A 223 -14.64 -9.04 4.58
N LYS A 224 -15.24 -8.55 5.66
CA LYS A 224 -16.39 -7.64 5.59
C LYS A 224 -16.06 -6.34 4.85
N ILE A 225 -14.87 -5.78 5.08
CA ILE A 225 -14.43 -4.53 4.43
C ILE A 225 -14.12 -4.79 2.94
N MET A 226 -13.38 -5.85 2.63
CA MET A 226 -13.04 -6.19 1.24
C MET A 226 -14.27 -6.54 0.42
N ASN A 227 -15.23 -7.28 0.98
CA ASN A 227 -16.51 -7.52 0.34
C ASN A 227 -17.27 -6.21 0.06
N PHE A 228 -17.23 -5.23 0.98
CA PHE A 228 -17.83 -3.91 0.74
C PHE A 228 -17.11 -3.13 -0.38
N VAL A 229 -15.78 -3.20 -0.44
CA VAL A 229 -15.01 -2.60 -1.54
C VAL A 229 -15.41 -3.26 -2.87
N GLU A 230 -15.40 -4.58 -2.94
CA GLU A 230 -15.69 -5.38 -4.14
C GLU A 230 -17.12 -5.20 -4.64
N THR A 231 -18.11 -5.29 -3.75
CA THR A 231 -19.53 -5.35 -4.16
C THR A 231 -20.20 -3.98 -4.27
N LYS A 232 -19.57 -2.92 -3.75
CA LYS A 232 -20.14 -1.57 -3.77
C LYS A 232 -19.19 -0.54 -4.36
N LEU A 233 -18.05 -0.29 -3.71
CA LEU A 233 -17.20 0.85 -4.07
C LEU A 233 -16.54 0.67 -5.45
N TYR A 234 -16.06 -0.54 -5.74
CA TYR A 234 -15.42 -0.86 -7.01
C TYR A 234 -16.39 -0.73 -8.20
N PRO A 235 -17.60 -1.34 -8.20
CA PRO A 235 -18.59 -1.12 -9.26
C PRO A 235 -18.95 0.35 -9.46
N GLU A 236 -19.16 1.09 -8.37
CA GLU A 236 -19.45 2.53 -8.44
C GLU A 236 -18.34 3.33 -9.12
N ALA A 237 -17.07 2.99 -8.88
CA ALA A 237 -15.92 3.60 -9.54
C ALA A 237 -15.78 3.15 -11.00
N MET A 238 -16.07 1.88 -11.28
CA MET A 238 -15.97 1.30 -12.62
C MET A 238 -17.01 1.84 -13.60
N ILE A 239 -18.18 2.30 -13.15
CA ILE A 239 -19.16 2.95 -14.03
C ILE A 239 -18.97 4.47 -14.12
N GLU A 240 -18.16 5.06 -13.25
CA GLU A 240 -17.94 6.51 -13.22
C GLU A 240 -17.14 6.97 -14.44
N THR A 241 -17.54 8.11 -15.00
CA THR A 241 -16.91 8.74 -16.16
C THR A 241 -16.46 10.16 -15.89
N ASP A 242 -17.06 10.84 -14.89
CA ASP A 242 -16.59 12.14 -14.45
C ASP A 242 -15.30 12.01 -13.64
N LYS A 243 -14.28 12.76 -14.04
CA LYS A 243 -12.94 12.70 -13.44
C LYS A 243 -12.92 13.13 -11.96
N ALA A 244 -13.68 14.17 -11.61
CA ALA A 244 -13.73 14.72 -10.25
C ALA A 244 -14.54 13.83 -9.31
N ILE A 245 -15.61 13.20 -9.80
CA ILE A 245 -16.37 12.22 -9.02
C ILE A 245 -15.57 10.92 -8.88
N LEU A 246 -14.88 10.47 -9.94
CA LEU A 246 -14.06 9.27 -9.91
C LEU A 246 -12.94 9.39 -8.87
N ILE A 247 -12.19 10.50 -8.84
CA ILE A 247 -11.07 10.65 -7.90
C ILE A 247 -11.56 10.54 -6.44
N LYS A 248 -12.74 11.07 -6.12
CA LYS A 248 -13.36 10.91 -4.80
C LYS A 248 -13.72 9.45 -4.50
N LYS A 249 -14.33 8.73 -5.44
CA LYS A 249 -14.64 7.29 -5.29
C LYS A 249 -13.38 6.46 -5.08
N LEU A 250 -12.32 6.76 -5.83
CA LEU A 250 -11.01 6.13 -5.66
C LEU A 250 -10.41 6.42 -4.28
N GLY A 251 -10.58 7.64 -3.76
CA GLY A 251 -10.18 7.98 -2.39
C GLY A 251 -10.86 7.10 -1.33
N ARG A 252 -12.16 6.80 -1.50
CA ARG A 252 -12.87 5.86 -0.60
C ARG A 252 -12.29 4.44 -0.67
N ILE A 253 -12.06 3.92 -1.88
CA ILE A 253 -11.44 2.59 -2.07
C ILE A 253 -10.07 2.53 -1.40
N PHE A 254 -9.22 3.52 -1.69
CA PHE A 254 -7.86 3.60 -1.14
C PHE A 254 -7.88 3.62 0.39
N TRP A 255 -8.74 4.46 0.98
CA TRP A 255 -8.87 4.59 2.42
C TRP A 255 -9.31 3.28 3.08
N TRP A 256 -10.36 2.63 2.55
CA TRP A 256 -10.89 1.39 3.12
C TRP A 256 -9.87 0.25 3.09
N ILE A 257 -9.16 0.08 1.96
CA ILE A 257 -8.12 -0.95 1.85
C ILE A 257 -6.95 -0.64 2.79
N CYS A 258 -6.49 0.62 2.83
CA CYS A 258 -5.39 1.03 3.71
C CYS A 258 -5.75 0.95 5.20
N GLN A 259 -7.02 1.09 5.58
CA GLN A 259 -7.49 0.85 6.93
C GLN A 259 -7.66 -0.65 7.24
N ALA A 260 -8.17 -1.43 6.28
CA ALA A 260 -8.38 -2.87 6.45
C ALA A 260 -7.08 -3.63 6.59
N LYS A 261 -6.05 -3.24 5.82
CA LYS A 261 -4.75 -3.91 5.74
C LYS A 261 -4.92 -5.42 5.47
N PRO A 262 -5.51 -5.81 4.32
CA PRO A 262 -5.88 -7.20 4.07
C PRO A 262 -4.68 -8.11 3.82
N TRP A 263 -3.52 -7.56 3.47
CA TRP A 263 -2.29 -8.29 3.22
C TRP A 263 -1.36 -8.24 4.43
N ARG A 264 -0.42 -9.17 4.50
CA ARG A 264 0.61 -9.20 5.53
C ARG A 264 1.60 -8.04 5.35
N LEU A 265 1.97 -7.73 4.11
CA LEU A 265 2.79 -6.58 3.74
C LEU A 265 2.36 -6.03 2.37
N GLY A 266 2.53 -4.71 2.19
CA GLY A 266 2.34 -4.05 0.88
C GLY A 266 0.95 -3.45 0.63
N ASP A 267 0.08 -3.36 1.64
CA ASP A 267 -1.29 -2.86 1.44
C ASP A 267 -1.38 -1.48 0.78
N PRO A 268 -0.58 -0.47 1.18
CA PRO A 268 -0.63 0.84 0.52
C PRO A 268 -0.36 0.77 -0.97
N SER A 269 0.67 0.01 -1.37
CA SER A 269 1.05 -0.12 -2.78
C SER A 269 0.02 -0.92 -3.58
N ILE A 270 -0.59 -1.95 -3.00
CA ILE A 270 -1.62 -2.73 -3.70
C ILE A 270 -2.89 -1.88 -3.86
N ALA A 271 -3.29 -1.15 -2.82
CA ALA A 271 -4.41 -0.21 -2.87
C ALA A 271 -4.16 0.89 -3.93
N GLU A 272 -2.95 1.44 -3.97
CA GLU A 272 -2.55 2.44 -4.96
C GLU A 272 -2.62 1.89 -6.39
N MET A 273 -2.05 0.71 -6.63
CA MET A 273 -2.10 0.10 -7.96
C MET A 273 -3.54 -0.17 -8.38
N LEU A 274 -4.43 -0.57 -7.48
CA LEU A 274 -5.85 -0.77 -7.79
C LEU A 274 -6.50 0.52 -8.25
N ILE A 275 -6.39 1.61 -7.47
CA ILE A 275 -7.07 2.87 -7.83
C ILE A 275 -6.51 3.46 -9.12
N ARG A 276 -5.21 3.30 -9.37
CA ARG A 276 -4.55 3.79 -10.58
C ARG A 276 -4.87 2.91 -11.79
N THR A 277 -5.12 1.62 -11.58
CA THR A 277 -5.62 0.70 -12.61
C THR A 277 -7.01 1.13 -13.08
N ILE A 278 -7.93 1.41 -12.16
CA ILE A 278 -9.27 1.92 -12.49
C ILE A 278 -9.16 3.25 -13.24
N TRP A 279 -8.31 4.17 -12.76
CA TRP A 279 -8.09 5.44 -13.42
C TRP A 279 -7.52 5.31 -14.85
N ALA A 280 -6.50 4.45 -15.03
CA ALA A 280 -5.88 4.19 -16.32
C ALA A 280 -6.83 3.44 -17.28
N SER A 281 -7.73 2.60 -16.77
CA SER A 281 -8.75 1.95 -17.59
C SER A 281 -9.75 2.96 -18.18
N LYS A 282 -9.89 4.15 -17.58
CA LYS A 282 -10.64 5.27 -18.18
C LYS A 282 -9.86 6.09 -19.20
N GLY A 283 -8.59 5.74 -19.46
CA GLY A 283 -7.73 6.49 -20.36
C GLY A 283 -7.19 7.79 -19.77
N PHE A 284 -7.36 8.00 -18.46
CA PHE A 284 -6.85 9.19 -17.79
C PHE A 284 -5.34 9.07 -17.51
N PRO A 285 -4.57 10.16 -17.63
CA PRO A 285 -3.15 10.16 -17.30
C PRO A 285 -2.95 9.94 -15.80
N PRO A 286 -1.96 9.14 -15.36
CA PRO A 286 -1.76 8.83 -13.95
C PRO A 286 -1.53 10.12 -13.15
N PRO A 287 -2.22 10.32 -12.01
CA PRO A 287 -2.00 11.50 -11.19
C PRO A 287 -0.71 11.32 -10.38
N ALA A 288 0.21 12.29 -10.41
CA ALA A 288 1.46 12.20 -9.66
C ALA A 288 1.22 12.51 -8.18
N TRP A 289 1.79 11.73 -7.24
CA TRP A 289 1.76 12.12 -5.83
C TRP A 289 2.49 13.45 -5.61
N LYS A 290 1.98 14.26 -4.67
CA LYS A 290 2.76 15.37 -4.12
C LYS A 290 3.99 14.82 -3.41
N GLU A 291 5.11 15.48 -3.61
CA GLU A 291 6.39 15.03 -3.07
C GLU A 291 6.40 15.16 -1.55
N GLY A 292 6.90 14.12 -0.87
CA GLY A 292 6.92 14.03 0.59
C GLY A 292 5.58 13.64 1.23
N ILE A 293 4.48 13.59 0.48
CA ILE A 293 3.20 13.09 0.98
C ILE A 293 3.21 11.57 0.93
N VAL A 294 3.02 10.92 2.07
CA VAL A 294 2.92 9.46 2.18
C VAL A 294 1.43 9.08 2.27
N PRO A 295 0.80 8.56 1.20
CA PRO A 295 -0.66 8.47 1.13
C PRO A 295 -1.31 7.65 2.25
N TRP A 296 -0.67 6.56 2.69
CA TRP A 296 -1.22 5.74 3.77
C TRP A 296 -1.08 6.40 5.16
N VAL A 297 -0.12 7.31 5.33
CA VAL A 297 -0.02 8.16 6.53
C VAL A 297 -1.22 9.11 6.56
N GLU A 298 -1.59 9.69 5.42
CA GLU A 298 -2.77 10.55 5.31
C GLU A 298 -4.07 9.81 5.63
N VAL A 299 -4.19 8.54 5.20
CA VAL A 299 -5.31 7.68 5.63
C VAL A 299 -5.37 7.50 7.15
N SER A 300 -4.21 7.44 7.81
CA SER A 300 -4.14 7.33 9.27
C SER A 300 -4.43 8.66 9.97
N ASN A 301 -4.13 9.79 9.32
CA ASN A 301 -4.36 11.14 9.83
C ASN A 301 -5.78 11.65 9.57
N GLU A 302 -6.55 11.02 8.69
CA GLU A 302 -7.96 11.37 8.47
C GLU A 302 -8.86 10.16 8.78
N PRO A 303 -9.41 10.07 10.02
CA PRO A 303 -10.29 8.97 10.43
C PRO A 303 -11.64 8.92 9.71
N ASP A 304 -12.07 10.03 9.10
CA ASP A 304 -13.34 10.11 8.38
C ASP A 304 -13.12 9.82 6.88
N VAL A 305 -13.67 8.71 6.40
CA VAL A 305 -13.53 8.29 5.00
C VAL A 305 -14.11 9.28 4.01
N GLU A 306 -15.20 9.97 4.35
CA GLU A 306 -15.82 10.94 3.44
C GLU A 306 -14.99 12.21 3.38
N LYS A 307 -14.49 12.68 4.53
CA LYS A 307 -13.56 13.82 4.57
C LYS A 307 -12.25 13.52 3.85
N PHE A 308 -11.72 12.30 3.99
CA PHE A 308 -10.54 11.87 3.23
C PHE A 308 -10.83 11.85 1.74
N ALA A 309 -11.95 11.27 1.32
CA ALA A 309 -12.32 11.15 -0.08
C ALA A 309 -12.52 12.51 -0.76
N GLU A 310 -13.18 13.47 -0.10
CA GLU A 310 -13.34 14.84 -0.60
C GLU A 310 -11.99 15.52 -0.82
N ASN A 311 -11.01 15.25 0.05
CA ASN A 311 -9.69 15.86 -0.01
C ASN A 311 -8.65 15.01 -0.76
N PHE A 312 -9.04 13.86 -1.31
CA PHE A 312 -8.08 12.91 -1.88
C PHE A 312 -7.33 13.49 -3.08
N TYR A 313 -7.99 14.33 -3.88
CA TYR A 313 -7.35 15.03 -4.99
C TYR A 313 -6.19 15.93 -4.54
N ASN A 314 -6.21 16.44 -3.31
CA ASN A 314 -5.16 17.30 -2.77
C ASN A 314 -3.84 16.55 -2.53
N LEU A 315 -3.84 15.22 -2.61
CA LEU A 315 -2.63 14.41 -2.49
C LEU A 315 -1.83 14.35 -3.80
N PHE A 316 -2.40 14.80 -4.92
CA PHE A 316 -1.78 14.76 -6.24
C PHE A 316 -1.33 16.15 -6.74
N LYS A 317 -0.38 16.19 -7.66
CA LYS A 317 0.17 17.42 -8.26
C LYS A 317 -0.72 18.02 -9.34
#